data_AF-A0AAV1M8J6-F1
#
_entry.id   AF-A0AAV1M8J6-F1
#
_cell.length_a   1.000
_cell.length_b   1.000
_cell.length_c   1.000
_cell.angle_alpha   90.00
_cell.angle_beta   90.00
_cell.angle_gamma   90.00
#
_symmetry.space_group_name_H-M   'P 1'
#
loop_
_entity.id
_entity.type
_entity.pdbx_description
1 polymer ?
#
loop_
_entity_poly.entity_id
_entity_poly.type
_entity_poly.pdbx_seq_one_letter_code
_entity_poly.pdbx_strand_id
1 'polypeptide(L)'
;MSRNDQLPDLFGNPPPSVRAQSEAAQRNRDPSRRRLWKSIPFDQKEHNFPPREQQTIRTPLEYFEDYFDDAFYDDEKAAYCTNNYYLRQTGRVLHTNPVEMKKFIGVHFVMGCITYLRLHMYWRQEMRLTLVADIIPRDRLKQLRTNFYVVEEDIAPVGKKNSLWKVQPVLNQVNNACEKIERLPGSIDE
;
A
#
# COMPACT_ATOMS: atom_id res chain seq x y z
N MET A 1 -63.83 54.20 -55.34
CA MET A 1 -63.25 55.53 -55.04
C MET A 1 -62.95 55.60 -53.55
N SER A 2 -61.81 56.22 -53.20
CA SER A 2 -61.25 56.48 -51.86
C SER A 2 -60.56 55.34 -51.10
N ARG A 3 -59.26 55.20 -51.41
CA ARG A 3 -58.10 55.49 -50.52
C ARG A 3 -58.39 55.88 -49.06
N ASN A 4 -57.73 55.21 -48.11
CA ASN A 4 -56.60 55.72 -47.28
C ASN A 4 -56.31 54.67 -46.17
N ASP A 5 -55.13 54.05 -46.16
CA ASP A 5 -53.85 54.51 -45.55
C ASP A 5 -53.75 54.19 -44.05
N GLN A 6 -52.88 53.24 -43.71
CA GLN A 6 -51.99 53.31 -42.55
C GLN A 6 -50.77 52.37 -42.75
N LEU A 7 -49.59 52.96 -42.53
CA LEU A 7 -48.20 52.51 -42.78
C LEU A 7 -47.67 51.56 -41.64
N PRO A 8 -46.43 51.02 -41.73
CA PRO A 8 -46.09 49.63 -41.41
C PRO A 8 -45.41 49.45 -40.04
N ASP A 9 -45.37 48.21 -39.55
CA ASP A 9 -44.42 47.78 -38.51
C ASP A 9 -43.35 46.85 -39.08
N LEU A 10 -42.11 47.32 -38.98
CA LEU A 10 -40.86 46.69 -39.37
C LEU A 10 -40.28 45.89 -38.18
N PHE A 11 -40.67 44.62 -37.98
CA PHE A 11 -39.85 43.70 -37.19
C PHE A 11 -39.98 42.27 -37.72
N GLY A 12 -38.87 41.76 -38.26
CA GLY A 12 -38.78 40.45 -38.89
C GLY A 12 -38.83 39.30 -37.88
N ASN A 13 -39.52 38.23 -38.26
CA ASN A 13 -39.38 36.92 -37.63
C ASN A 13 -38.52 36.04 -38.55
N PRO A 14 -37.32 35.60 -38.12
CA PRO A 14 -36.51 34.69 -38.92
C PRO A 14 -37.11 33.27 -38.97
N PRO A 15 -36.86 32.53 -40.07
CA PRO A 15 -37.45 31.22 -40.33
C PRO A 15 -36.94 30.12 -39.37
N PRO A 16 -37.68 29.00 -39.24
CA PRO A 16 -37.40 27.97 -38.25
C PRO A 16 -36.06 27.27 -38.47
N SER A 17 -35.39 27.02 -37.33
CA SER A 17 -34.17 26.24 -37.18
C SER A 17 -34.29 24.85 -37.83
N VAL A 18 -33.54 24.64 -38.91
CA VAL A 18 -33.26 23.29 -39.43
C VAL A 18 -32.23 22.68 -38.50
N ARG A 19 -32.70 21.83 -37.59
CA ARG A 19 -31.88 21.03 -36.68
C ARG A 19 -30.98 20.11 -37.51
N ALA A 20 -29.70 20.44 -37.61
CA ALA A 20 -28.68 19.54 -38.14
C ALA A 20 -28.70 18.25 -37.31
N GLN A 21 -28.96 17.14 -37.96
CA GLN A 21 -28.94 15.81 -37.37
C GLN A 21 -27.52 15.51 -36.92
N SER A 22 -27.31 15.30 -35.63
CA SER A 22 -26.07 14.71 -35.14
C SER A 22 -26.04 13.25 -35.59
N GLU A 23 -25.16 12.90 -36.52
CA GLU A 23 -24.84 11.51 -36.81
C GLU A 23 -24.20 10.89 -35.56
N ALA A 24 -25.01 10.18 -34.78
CA ALA A 24 -24.51 9.28 -33.77
C ALA A 24 -23.81 8.12 -34.49
N ALA A 25 -22.47 8.12 -34.46
CA ALA A 25 -21.68 6.98 -34.89
C ALA A 25 -22.10 5.74 -34.08
N GLN A 26 -22.92 4.89 -34.71
CA GLN A 26 -23.33 3.61 -34.18
C GLN A 26 -22.07 2.74 -34.02
N ARG A 27 -21.54 2.65 -32.80
CA ARG A 27 -20.56 1.63 -32.44
C ARG A 27 -21.24 0.27 -32.55
N ASN A 28 -21.08 -0.39 -33.69
CA ASN A 28 -21.39 -1.81 -33.88
C ASN A 28 -20.58 -2.62 -32.84
N ARG A 29 -21.20 -2.97 -31.72
CA ARG A 29 -20.70 -4.01 -30.83
C ARG A 29 -21.17 -5.34 -31.41
N ASP A 30 -20.28 -5.96 -32.18
CA ASP A 30 -20.43 -7.33 -32.70
C ASP A 30 -20.76 -8.29 -31.54
N PRO A 31 -21.98 -8.87 -31.50
CA PRO A 31 -22.37 -9.76 -30.43
C PRO A 31 -21.74 -11.13 -30.68
N SER A 32 -20.98 -11.60 -29.67
CA SER A 32 -20.50 -12.99 -29.51
C SER A 32 -19.15 -13.39 -30.14
N ARG A 33 -18.09 -12.63 -29.87
CA ARG A 33 -16.77 -13.29 -29.73
C ARG A 33 -16.74 -14.10 -28.43
N ARG A 34 -17.18 -15.36 -28.49
CA ARG A 34 -16.88 -16.34 -27.42
C ARG A 34 -15.36 -16.38 -27.24
N ARG A 35 -14.88 -15.94 -26.09
CA ARG A 35 -13.46 -16.07 -25.71
C ARG A 35 -13.19 -17.55 -25.47
N LEU A 36 -12.74 -18.23 -26.53
CA LEU A 36 -12.30 -19.61 -26.47
C LEU A 36 -10.80 -19.59 -26.17
N TRP A 37 -10.41 -20.24 -25.09
CA TRP A 37 -9.00 -20.50 -24.81
C TRP A 37 -8.44 -21.36 -25.93
N LYS A 38 -7.39 -20.88 -26.58
CA LYS A 38 -6.66 -21.61 -27.61
C LYS A 38 -5.23 -21.78 -27.12
N SER A 39 -4.75 -23.02 -27.13
CA SER A 39 -3.32 -23.28 -26.93
C SER A 39 -2.59 -22.79 -28.18
N ILE A 40 -1.73 -21.80 -28.00
CA ILE A 40 -0.80 -21.31 -29.01
C ILE A 40 0.62 -21.62 -28.53
N PRO A 41 1.55 -21.99 -29.43
CA PRO A 41 2.96 -22.08 -29.08
C PRO A 41 3.44 -20.77 -28.46
N PHE A 42 4.24 -20.89 -27.40
CA PHE A 42 4.85 -19.73 -26.78
C PHE A 42 5.82 -19.08 -27.77
N ASP A 43 5.52 -17.84 -28.15
CA ASP A 43 6.40 -17.00 -28.95
C ASP A 43 7.10 -16.01 -28.01
N GLN A 44 8.32 -16.36 -27.60
CA GLN A 44 9.13 -15.49 -26.77
C GLN A 44 9.62 -14.34 -27.63
N LYS A 45 8.94 -13.19 -27.53
CA LYS A 45 9.43 -11.96 -28.17
C LYS A 45 10.83 -11.67 -27.67
N GLU A 46 11.74 -11.36 -28.58
CA GLU A 46 13.05 -10.87 -28.20
C GLU A 46 12.87 -9.56 -27.46
N HIS A 47 13.26 -9.58 -26.19
CA HIS A 47 13.30 -8.38 -25.38
C HIS A 47 14.73 -7.86 -25.40
N ASN A 48 14.96 -6.70 -26.02
CA ASN A 48 16.24 -5.99 -26.00
C ASN A 48 16.48 -5.36 -24.62
N PHE A 49 16.43 -6.15 -23.55
CA PHE A 49 16.78 -5.68 -22.22
C PHE A 49 18.27 -5.36 -22.18
N PRO A 50 18.68 -4.22 -21.57
CA PRO A 50 20.09 -3.95 -21.37
C PRO A 50 20.74 -5.07 -20.53
N PRO A 51 22.02 -5.40 -20.77
CA PRO A 51 22.76 -6.33 -19.93
C PRO A 51 22.68 -5.87 -18.47
N ARG A 52 22.20 -6.75 -17.58
CA ARG A 52 22.08 -6.42 -16.17
C ARG A 52 23.48 -6.32 -15.57
N GLU A 53 23.81 -5.18 -14.98
CA GLU A 53 25.05 -5.05 -14.21
C GLU A 53 25.01 -6.05 -13.04
N GLN A 54 26.05 -6.87 -12.93
CA GLN A 54 26.17 -7.83 -11.83
C GLN A 54 26.52 -7.06 -10.55
N GLN A 55 25.51 -6.68 -9.80
CA GLN A 55 25.70 -6.12 -8.47
C GLN A 55 26.22 -7.20 -7.52
N THR A 56 27.06 -6.80 -6.57
CA THR A 56 27.51 -7.67 -5.49
C THR A 56 26.29 -8.15 -4.68
N ILE A 57 26.17 -9.46 -4.51
CA ILE A 57 25.07 -10.06 -3.75
C ILE A 57 25.28 -9.70 -2.27
N ARG A 58 24.33 -8.96 -1.70
CA ARG A 58 24.30 -8.62 -0.28
C ARG A 58 23.73 -9.79 0.52
N THR A 59 23.96 -9.78 1.83
CA THR A 59 23.32 -10.71 2.75
C THR A 59 21.81 -10.40 2.88
N PRO A 60 20.98 -11.39 3.23
CA PRO A 60 19.54 -11.15 3.44
C PRO A 60 19.23 -10.05 4.47
N LEU A 61 20.08 -9.90 5.49
CA LEU A 61 19.91 -8.87 6.52
C LEU A 61 20.16 -7.47 5.95
N GLU A 62 21.21 -7.29 5.15
CA GLU A 62 21.51 -5.99 4.52
C GLU A 62 20.38 -5.52 3.59
N TYR A 63 19.74 -6.45 2.87
CA TYR A 63 18.55 -6.10 2.08
C TYR A 63 17.36 -5.69 2.96
N PHE A 64 17.22 -6.29 4.14
CA PHE A 64 16.14 -5.95 5.08
C PHE A 64 16.38 -4.58 5.74
N GLU A 65 17.63 -4.26 6.06
CA GLU A 65 18.03 -2.99 6.67
C GLU A 65 17.78 -1.79 5.75
N ASP A 66 17.70 -1.99 4.42
CA ASP A 66 17.25 -0.93 3.49
C ASP A 66 15.82 -0.45 3.80
N TYR A 67 14.98 -1.33 4.36
CA TYR A 67 13.59 -1.05 4.73
C TYR A 67 13.45 -0.67 6.20
N PHE A 68 14.12 -1.38 7.09
CA PHE A 68 14.02 -1.20 8.53
C PHE A 68 15.42 -1.08 9.13
N ASP A 69 15.93 0.14 9.12
CA ASP A 69 17.23 0.50 9.66
C ASP A 69 17.21 0.60 11.19
N ASP A 70 18.38 0.76 11.80
CA ASP A 70 18.48 0.93 13.26
C ASP A 70 17.67 2.11 13.76
N ALA A 71 17.61 3.20 12.97
CA ALA A 71 16.81 4.38 13.27
C ALA A 71 15.30 4.11 13.30
N PHE A 72 14.80 3.04 12.67
CA PHE A 72 13.41 2.62 12.81
C PHE A 72 13.12 2.08 14.22
N TYR A 73 14.06 1.32 14.77
CA TYR A 73 13.93 0.65 16.07
C TYR A 73 14.29 1.54 17.25
N ASP A 74 15.06 2.59 17.00
CA ASP A 74 15.74 3.41 18.00
C ASP A 74 14.81 4.16 18.97
N ASP A 75 15.44 4.78 19.98
CA ASP A 75 14.85 5.48 21.13
C ASP A 75 14.01 6.74 20.77
N GLU A 76 13.88 7.07 19.49
CA GLU A 76 13.01 8.17 19.02
C GLU A 76 11.82 7.68 18.17
N LYS A 77 11.76 6.38 17.84
CA LYS A 77 10.71 5.82 16.98
C LYS A 77 10.00 4.64 17.63
N ALA A 78 10.19 3.41 17.14
CA ALA A 78 9.31 2.29 17.49
C ALA A 78 9.35 1.95 18.98
N ALA A 79 10.54 1.89 19.59
CA ALA A 79 10.66 1.58 21.01
C ALA A 79 10.02 2.68 21.88
N TYR A 80 10.31 3.94 21.57
CA TYR A 80 9.82 5.10 22.31
C TYR A 80 8.31 5.33 22.18
N CYS A 81 7.79 5.34 20.94
CA CYS A 81 6.35 5.44 20.68
C CYS A 81 5.57 4.32 21.37
N THR A 82 6.08 3.09 21.33
CA THR A 82 5.46 1.94 21.99
C THR A 82 5.46 2.09 23.53
N ASN A 83 6.58 2.50 24.12
CA ASN A 83 6.66 2.76 25.57
C ASN A 83 5.69 3.86 26.01
N ASN A 84 5.69 4.99 25.29
CA ASN A 84 4.83 6.15 25.59
C ASN A 84 3.35 5.82 25.44
N TYR A 85 2.99 5.11 24.36
CA TYR A 85 1.63 4.64 24.15
C TYR A 85 1.16 3.78 25.33
N TYR A 86 1.94 2.77 25.71
CA TYR A 86 1.59 1.89 26.83
C TYR A 86 1.47 2.65 28.16
N LEU A 87 2.37 3.60 28.43
CA LEU A 87 2.32 4.44 29.62
C LEU A 87 1.05 5.29 29.67
N ARG A 88 0.67 5.92 28.55
CA ARG A 88 -0.55 6.73 28.46
C ARG A 88 -1.81 5.89 28.65
N GLN A 89 -1.86 4.69 28.09
CA GLN A 89 -3.05 3.84 28.15
C GLN A 89 -3.23 3.14 29.51
N THR A 90 -2.13 2.75 30.16
CA THR A 90 -2.19 1.88 31.35
C THR A 90 -1.66 2.52 32.63
N GLY A 91 -0.96 3.64 32.53
CA GLY A 91 -0.23 4.27 33.63
C GLY A 91 1.01 3.49 34.08
N ARG A 92 1.44 2.46 33.34
CA ARG A 92 2.58 1.60 33.67
C ARG A 92 3.67 1.70 32.61
N VAL A 93 4.91 1.45 33.00
CA VAL A 93 6.05 1.42 32.08
C VAL A 93 6.16 0.04 31.42
N LEU A 94 6.29 0.00 30.09
CA LEU A 94 6.40 -1.26 29.33
C LEU A 94 7.83 -1.84 29.36
N HIS A 95 8.83 -0.97 29.52
CA HIS A 95 10.26 -1.27 29.51
C HIS A 95 10.73 -1.99 28.23
N THR A 96 10.20 -1.59 27.06
CA THR A 96 10.75 -2.06 25.78
C THR A 96 11.97 -1.25 25.37
N ASN A 97 12.85 -1.84 24.57
CA ASN A 97 14.04 -1.20 24.02
C ASN A 97 14.23 -1.58 22.54
N PRO A 98 15.13 -0.91 21.79
CA PRO A 98 15.35 -1.19 20.37
C PRO A 98 15.71 -2.66 20.08
N VAL A 99 16.51 -3.29 20.95
CA VAL A 99 16.91 -4.70 20.81
C VAL A 99 15.72 -5.65 20.95
N GLU A 100 14.84 -5.40 21.92
CA GLU A 100 13.60 -6.16 22.10
C GLU A 100 12.65 -5.94 20.92
N MET A 101 12.61 -4.73 20.36
CA MET A 101 11.81 -4.44 19.17
C MET A 101 12.30 -5.18 17.93
N LYS A 102 13.63 -5.25 17.72
CA LYS A 102 14.23 -6.07 16.65
C LYS A 102 13.86 -7.55 16.82
N LYS A 103 13.96 -8.10 18.03
CA LYS A 103 13.52 -9.47 18.33
C LYS A 103 12.04 -9.67 18.03
N PHE A 104 11.20 -8.73 18.44
CA PHE A 104 9.75 -8.76 18.21
C PHE A 104 9.41 -8.82 16.70
N ILE A 105 10.03 -7.96 15.89
CA ILE A 105 9.82 -7.96 14.43
C ILE A 105 10.42 -9.21 13.77
N GLY A 106 11.63 -9.62 14.17
CA GLY A 106 12.26 -10.83 13.66
C GLY A 106 11.45 -12.10 13.92
N VAL A 107 10.84 -12.21 15.11
CA VAL A 107 9.92 -13.31 15.44
C VAL A 107 8.68 -13.28 14.55
N HIS A 108 8.13 -12.11 14.22
CA HIS A 108 7.01 -12.01 13.26
C HIS A 108 7.41 -12.44 11.84
N PHE A 109 8.64 -12.17 11.43
CA PHE A 109 9.16 -12.66 10.15
C PHE A 109 9.22 -14.19 10.12
N VAL A 110 9.78 -14.81 11.16
CA VAL A 110 9.81 -16.28 11.29
C VAL A 110 8.40 -16.89 11.28
N MET A 111 7.45 -16.29 12.00
CA MET A 111 6.05 -16.74 12.01
C MET A 111 5.35 -16.55 10.65
N GLY A 112 5.80 -15.59 9.84
CA GLY A 112 5.34 -15.39 8.47
C GLY A 112 5.85 -16.49 7.52
N CYS A 113 7.06 -17.00 7.75
CA CYS A 113 7.61 -18.12 6.99
C CYS A 113 7.07 -19.48 7.45
N ILE A 114 6.93 -19.68 8.77
CA ILE A 114 6.48 -20.93 9.38
C ILE A 114 5.19 -20.64 10.16
N THR A 115 4.06 -20.61 9.46
CA THR A 115 2.80 -20.19 10.08
C THR A 115 2.08 -21.35 10.77
N TYR A 116 1.79 -21.20 12.06
CA TYR A 116 0.87 -22.07 12.80
C TYR A 116 -0.53 -21.45 12.90
N LEU A 117 -1.56 -22.31 12.89
CA LEU A 117 -2.97 -21.92 12.95
C LEU A 117 -3.32 -21.13 14.22
N ARG A 118 -2.60 -21.37 15.32
CA ARG A 118 -2.83 -20.69 16.60
C ARG A 118 -1.50 -20.24 17.18
N LEU A 119 -1.44 -18.98 17.60
CA LEU A 119 -0.22 -18.34 18.13
C LEU A 119 0.42 -19.14 19.27
N HIS A 120 -0.37 -19.64 20.23
CA HIS A 120 0.20 -20.36 21.38
C HIS A 120 0.95 -21.66 21.00
N MET A 121 0.76 -22.19 19.78
CA MET A 121 1.40 -23.43 19.35
C MET A 121 2.92 -23.31 19.29
N TYR A 122 3.48 -22.14 18.96
CA TYR A 122 4.95 -21.97 18.92
C TYR A 122 5.63 -22.24 20.26
N TRP A 123 4.90 -22.14 21.39
CA TRP A 123 5.42 -22.39 22.74
C TRP A 123 4.95 -23.73 23.34
N ARG A 124 4.09 -24.50 22.66
CA ARG A 124 3.65 -25.82 23.14
C ARG A 124 4.79 -26.83 22.97
N GLN A 125 5.05 -27.66 23.98
CA GLN A 125 6.18 -28.60 23.99
C GLN A 125 6.28 -29.48 22.74
N GLU A 126 5.15 -30.00 22.24
CA GLU A 126 5.07 -30.88 21.07
C GLU A 126 5.34 -30.16 19.73
N MET A 127 5.09 -28.84 19.68
CA MET A 127 5.14 -28.01 18.48
C MET A 127 6.06 -26.80 18.70
N ARG A 128 7.01 -26.90 19.63
CA ARG A 128 7.82 -25.77 20.07
C ARG A 128 8.76 -25.39 18.94
N LEU A 129 8.63 -24.17 18.46
CA LEU A 129 9.59 -23.59 17.53
C LEU A 129 10.62 -22.80 18.33
N THR A 130 11.81 -23.36 18.52
CA THR A 130 12.92 -22.75 19.30
C THR A 130 13.27 -21.35 18.80
N LEU A 131 13.28 -21.15 17.47
CA LEU A 131 13.49 -19.85 16.81
C LEU A 131 12.50 -18.75 17.22
N VAL A 132 11.35 -19.11 17.80
CA VAL A 132 10.37 -18.16 18.32
C VAL A 132 10.38 -18.18 19.85
N ALA A 133 10.25 -19.37 20.41
CA ALA A 133 9.94 -19.55 21.82
C ALA A 133 11.13 -19.34 22.77
N ASP A 134 12.37 -19.42 22.26
CA ASP A 134 13.59 -19.09 23.04
C ASP A 134 13.91 -17.59 22.97
N ILE A 135 13.44 -16.89 21.93
CA ILE A 135 13.73 -15.46 21.72
C ILE A 135 12.81 -14.57 22.58
N ILE A 136 11.51 -14.88 22.58
CA ILE A 136 10.52 -14.08 23.30
C ILE A 136 9.46 -14.96 23.96
N PRO A 137 9.13 -14.74 25.25
CA PRO A 137 8.02 -15.44 25.91
C PRO A 137 6.67 -15.08 25.26
N ARG A 138 5.76 -16.05 25.21
CA ARG A 138 4.41 -15.90 24.62
C ARG A 138 3.69 -14.65 25.12
N ASP A 139 3.67 -14.45 26.43
CA ASP A 139 2.88 -13.38 27.05
C ASP A 139 3.54 -12.02 26.80
N ARG A 140 4.87 -11.97 26.73
CA ARG A 140 5.61 -10.76 26.32
C ARG A 140 5.37 -10.41 24.87
N LEU A 141 5.40 -11.39 23.96
CA LEU A 141 5.03 -11.18 22.55
C LEU A 141 3.61 -10.64 22.41
N LYS A 142 2.66 -11.20 23.16
CA LYS A 142 1.27 -10.74 23.16
C LYS A 142 1.18 -9.29 23.65
N GLN A 143 1.88 -8.96 24.74
CA GLN A 143 1.92 -7.60 25.28
C GLN A 143 2.51 -6.60 24.28
N LEU A 144 3.63 -6.91 23.64
CA LEU A 144 4.20 -6.03 22.61
C LEU A 144 3.25 -5.90 21.41
N ARG A 145 2.68 -7.01 20.93
CA ARG A 145 1.79 -7.01 19.76
C ARG A 145 0.54 -6.13 19.95
N THR A 146 -0.03 -6.09 21.15
CA THR A 146 -1.23 -5.28 21.40
C THR A 146 -0.94 -3.80 21.61
N ASN A 147 0.32 -3.45 21.92
CA ASN A 147 0.71 -2.09 22.27
C ASN A 147 1.71 -1.47 21.29
N PHE A 148 2.07 -2.20 20.24
CA PHE A 148 3.05 -1.76 19.24
C PHE A 148 2.56 -0.49 18.54
N TYR A 149 3.40 0.54 18.60
CA TYR A 149 3.09 1.87 18.07
C TYR A 149 4.36 2.50 17.49
N VAL A 150 4.20 3.17 16.35
CA VAL A 150 5.33 3.79 15.61
C VAL A 150 5.20 5.31 15.50
N VAL A 151 4.04 5.87 15.89
CA VAL A 151 3.74 7.31 15.75
C VAL A 151 3.17 7.83 17.05
N GLU A 152 3.63 8.98 17.52
CA GLU A 152 3.04 9.63 18.68
C GLU A 152 1.62 10.14 18.37
N GLU A 153 0.72 10.02 19.35
CA GLU A 153 -0.67 10.47 19.18
C GLU A 153 -0.80 11.99 19.06
N ASP A 154 0.19 12.74 19.55
CA ASP A 154 0.17 14.21 19.59
C ASP A 154 0.43 14.84 18.21
N ILE A 155 0.90 14.04 17.24
CA ILE A 155 1.21 14.45 15.86
C ILE A 155 0.03 14.11 14.92
N ALA A 156 -1.14 13.73 15.47
CA ALA A 156 -2.30 13.41 14.67
C ALA A 156 -2.71 14.61 13.78
N PRO A 157 -2.77 14.46 12.45
CA PRO A 157 -3.11 15.56 11.56
C PRO A 157 -4.54 16.05 11.84
N VAL A 158 -4.68 17.35 12.07
CA VAL A 158 -5.98 18.01 12.30
C VAL A 158 -6.79 17.95 11.00
N GLY A 159 -7.95 17.29 11.05
CA GLY A 159 -8.76 17.00 9.86
C GLY A 159 -8.34 15.69 9.19
N LYS A 160 -9.17 14.65 9.36
CA LYS A 160 -8.93 13.25 8.97
C LYS A 160 -8.89 13.01 7.44
N LYS A 161 -8.02 13.69 6.70
CA LYS A 161 -7.89 13.45 5.25
C LYS A 161 -7.21 12.11 4.94
N ASN A 162 -6.27 11.66 5.79
CA ASN A 162 -5.61 10.36 5.67
C ASN A 162 -6.04 9.42 6.81
N SER A 163 -6.71 8.32 6.48
CA SER A 163 -7.11 7.30 7.46
C SER A 163 -5.93 6.44 7.95
N LEU A 164 -4.84 6.38 7.18
CA LEU A 164 -3.66 5.55 7.44
C LEU A 164 -2.53 6.30 8.15
N TRP A 165 -2.79 7.50 8.67
CA TRP A 165 -1.76 8.37 9.26
C TRP A 165 -0.90 7.68 10.33
N LYS A 166 -1.47 6.74 11.11
CA LYS A 166 -0.77 5.96 12.14
C LYS A 166 0.29 4.99 11.59
N VAL A 167 0.10 4.51 10.37
CA VAL A 167 1.03 3.59 9.70
C VAL A 167 1.80 4.28 8.57
N GLN A 168 1.43 5.52 8.24
CA GLN A 168 2.01 6.27 7.13
C GLN A 168 3.54 6.38 7.21
N PRO A 169 4.18 6.59 8.39
CA PRO A 169 5.64 6.65 8.45
C PRO A 169 6.31 5.35 8.02
N VAL A 170 5.73 4.21 8.37
CA VAL A 170 6.20 2.89 7.92
C VAL A 170 6.02 2.74 6.42
N LEU A 171 4.86 3.12 5.89
CA LEU A 171 4.58 3.05 4.46
C LEU A 171 5.54 3.94 3.65
N ASN A 172 5.80 5.15 4.13
CA ASN A 172 6.74 6.07 3.50
C ASN A 172 8.16 5.49 3.50
N GLN A 173 8.60 4.92 4.62
CA GLN A 173 9.92 4.30 4.73
C GLN A 173 10.07 3.13 3.74
N VAL A 174 9.08 2.24 3.69
CA VAL A 174 9.06 1.12 2.73
C VAL A 174 9.02 1.61 1.29
N ASN A 175 8.23 2.64 0.99
CA ASN A 175 8.16 3.22 -0.35
C ASN A 175 9.50 3.83 -0.77
N ASN A 176 10.15 4.59 0.11
CA ASN A 176 11.46 5.18 -0.14
C ASN A 176 12.53 4.11 -0.41
N ALA A 177 12.46 2.96 0.27
CA ALA A 177 13.33 1.82 -0.01
C ALA A 177 13.02 1.23 -1.39
N CYS A 178 11.75 1.01 -1.70
CA CYS A 178 11.29 0.50 -2.99
C CYS A 178 11.64 1.41 -4.19
N GLU A 179 11.69 2.72 -4.00
CA GLU A 179 12.07 3.69 -5.04
C GLU A 179 13.56 3.62 -5.41
N LYS A 180 14.41 3.17 -4.49
CA LYS A 180 15.85 2.95 -4.75
C LYS A 180 16.10 1.69 -5.58
N ILE A 181 15.11 0.81 -5.71
CA ILE A 181 15.22 -0.42 -6.48
C ILE A 181 15.09 -0.10 -7.96
N GLU A 182 16.12 -0.45 -8.73
CA GLU A 182 16.09 -0.35 -10.19
C GLU A 182 14.95 -1.20 -10.76
N ARG A 183 14.01 -0.55 -11.47
CA ARG A 183 12.89 -1.23 -12.13
C ARG A 183 13.11 -1.29 -13.63
N LEU A 184 12.84 -2.47 -14.21
CA LEU A 184 12.75 -2.59 -15.66
C LEU A 184 11.52 -1.83 -16.17
N PRO A 185 11.63 -1.09 -17.28
CA PRO A 185 10.48 -0.40 -17.87
C PRO A 185 9.41 -1.41 -18.31
N GLY A 186 8.16 -1.18 -17.91
CA GLY A 186 6.97 -1.94 -18.38
C GLY A 186 6.39 -2.97 -17.43
N SER A 187 6.92 -3.13 -16.21
CA SER A 187 6.37 -4.04 -15.18
C SER A 187 5.42 -3.30 -14.23
N ILE A 188 4.23 -2.92 -14.69
CA ILE A 188 3.14 -2.47 -13.82
C ILE A 188 1.97 -3.40 -14.06
N ASP A 189 1.70 -4.27 -13.08
CA ASP A 189 0.48 -5.08 -13.00
C ASP A 189 -0.46 -4.43 -11.97
N GLU A 190 -1.76 -4.41 -12.27
CA GLU A 190 -2.83 -3.86 -11.41
C GLU A 190 -3.26 -4.83 -10.29
#